data_AF-A0A0B5AS30-F1
#
_entry.id   AF-A0A0B5AS30-F1
#
_cell.length_a   1.000
_cell.length_b   1.000
_cell.length_c   1.000
_cell.angle_alpha   90.00
_cell.angle_beta   90.00
_cell.angle_gamma   90.00
#
_symmetry.space_group_name_H-M   'P 1'
#
loop_
_entity.id
_entity.type
_entity.pdbx_description
1 polymer ?
#
loop_
_entity_poly.entity_id
_entity_poly.type
_entity_poly.pdbx_seq_one_letter_code
_entity_poly.pdbx_strand_id
1 'polypeptide(L)'
;MKVRERGIRGGRLPVGKKNCITEINGVKVSHVTLVHQIGEPHACTGVTVILPYEGNQFREKVTAASYVLKGFGKTTGLVQLNELRVLESPIMLTNTFGVPAVT
;
A
#
# COMPACT_ATOMS: atom_id res chain seq x y z
N MET A 1 -9.93 -0.85 16.46
CA MET A 1 -9.36 -1.72 17.52
C MET A 1 -8.37 -2.68 16.90
N LYS A 2 -7.17 -2.83 17.48
CA LYS A 2 -6.11 -3.73 17.00
C LYS A 2 -6.06 -5.04 17.80
N VAL A 3 -5.49 -6.09 17.21
CA VAL A 3 -5.37 -7.42 17.83
C VAL A 3 -4.64 -7.39 19.19
N ARG A 4 -3.58 -6.57 19.32
CA ARG A 4 -2.81 -6.43 20.58
C ARG A 4 -3.60 -5.77 21.71
N GLU A 5 -4.59 -4.93 21.40
CA GLU A 5 -5.51 -4.34 22.39
C GLU A 5 -6.44 -5.40 23.01
N ARG A 6 -6.53 -6.59 22.39
CA ARG A 6 -7.26 -7.76 22.89
C ARG A 6 -6.37 -8.78 23.59
N GLY A 7 -5.12 -8.42 23.93
CA GLY A 7 -4.18 -9.30 24.62
C GLY A 7 -3.43 -10.30 23.73
N ILE A 8 -3.76 -10.39 22.44
CA ILE A 8 -3.10 -11.31 21.51
C ILE A 8 -1.81 -10.67 20.99
N ARG A 9 -0.66 -11.27 21.30
CA ARG A 9 0.68 -10.80 20.86
C ARG A 9 1.27 -11.75 19.83
N GLY A 10 1.66 -11.21 18.68
CA GLY A 10 2.46 -11.89 17.67
C GLY A 10 3.91 -11.40 17.69
N GLY A 11 4.87 -12.33 17.70
CA GLY A 11 6.31 -12.02 17.71
C GLY A 11 6.85 -11.52 19.05
N ARG A 12 8.17 -11.35 19.13
CA ARG A 12 8.90 -10.96 20.36
C ARG A 12 9.28 -9.48 20.43
N LEU A 13 9.22 -8.76 19.31
CA LEU A 13 9.63 -7.35 19.23
C LEU A 13 8.56 -6.39 19.79
N PRO A 14 8.97 -5.25 20.37
CA PRO A 14 8.04 -4.19 20.73
C PRO A 14 7.43 -3.57 19.46
N VAL A 15 6.25 -2.98 19.61
CA VAL A 15 5.60 -2.18 18.56
C VAL A 15 5.76 -0.70 18.90
N GLY A 16 5.74 0.16 17.89
CA GLY A 16 5.66 1.60 18.16
C GLY A 16 4.29 2.00 18.72
N LYS A 17 4.21 3.26 19.15
CA LYS A 17 3.03 3.90 19.76
C LYS A 17 1.76 3.75 18.93
N LYS A 18 1.82 3.99 17.62
CA LYS A 18 0.69 3.83 16.72
C LYS A 18 0.54 2.38 16.26
N ASN A 19 1.58 1.56 16.26
CA ASN A 19 1.57 0.18 15.76
C ASN A 19 1.07 0.10 14.30
N CYS A 20 1.61 0.96 13.43
CA CYS A 20 1.28 1.02 12.00
C CYS A 20 2.44 1.58 11.18
N ILE A 21 2.36 1.44 9.85
CA ILE A 21 3.45 1.87 8.95
C ILE A 21 3.75 3.38 9.03
N THR A 22 2.76 4.21 9.35
CA THR A 22 2.88 5.68 9.50
C THR A 22 3.60 6.12 10.79
N GLU A 23 4.26 5.19 11.49
CA GLU A 23 5.27 5.50 12.50
C GLU A 23 6.63 5.78 11.90
N ILE A 24 6.90 5.27 10.70
CA ILE A 24 8.06 5.66 9.93
C ILE A 24 7.85 7.13 9.51
N ASN A 25 8.81 7.99 9.86
CA ASN A 25 8.71 9.42 9.58
C ASN A 25 8.54 9.67 8.06
N GLY A 26 7.65 10.59 7.70
CA GLY A 26 7.32 10.92 6.31
C GLY A 26 6.33 9.97 5.63
N VAL A 27 6.16 8.72 6.10
CA VAL A 27 5.21 7.78 5.49
C VAL A 27 3.77 8.22 5.75
N LYS A 28 2.99 8.35 4.67
CA LYS A 28 1.54 8.65 4.73
C LYS A 28 0.73 7.55 4.07
N VAL A 29 -0.47 7.32 4.58
CA VAL A 29 -1.44 6.38 4.02
C VAL A 29 -2.79 7.09 3.92
N SER A 30 -3.47 6.92 2.78
CA SER A 30 -4.81 7.45 2.53
C SER A 30 -5.67 6.42 1.80
N HIS A 31 -6.99 6.57 1.88
CA HIS A 31 -7.94 5.63 1.29
C HIS A 31 -9.11 6.38 0.67
N VAL A 32 -9.61 5.85 -0.45
CA VAL A 32 -10.94 6.14 -1.00
C VAL A 32 -11.74 4.86 -0.94
N THR A 33 -12.93 4.91 -0.36
CA THR A 33 -13.84 3.76 -0.26
C THR A 33 -15.12 4.06 -1.04
N LEU A 34 -15.44 3.19 -1.99
CA LEU A 34 -16.61 3.28 -2.84
C LEU A 34 -17.56 2.15 -2.46
N VAL A 35 -18.67 2.53 -1.84
CA VAL A 35 -19.77 1.61 -1.48
C VAL A 35 -21.06 2.16 -2.06
N HIS A 36 -21.63 1.46 -3.04
CA HIS A 36 -22.97 1.73 -3.58
C HIS A 36 -23.93 0.63 -3.13
N GLN A 37 -25.13 1.01 -2.67
CA GLN A 37 -26.11 0.06 -2.13
C GLN A 37 -26.70 -0.86 -3.21
N ILE A 38 -27.33 -1.95 -2.75
CA ILE A 38 -27.95 -3.00 -3.57
C ILE A 38 -29.08 -2.40 -4.42
N GLY A 39 -29.02 -2.56 -5.75
CA GLY A 39 -30.09 -2.14 -6.66
C GLY A 39 -29.63 -1.89 -8.09
N GLU A 40 -28.48 -1.23 -8.27
CA GLU A 40 -27.79 -1.01 -9.56
C GLU A 40 -26.28 -0.78 -9.29
N PRO A 41 -25.38 -0.98 -10.28
CA PRO A 41 -24.17 -1.80 -10.13
C PRO A 41 -23.48 -1.62 -8.78
N HIS A 42 -23.55 -2.69 -7.97
CA HIS A 42 -22.98 -2.72 -6.63
C HIS A 42 -21.46 -2.56 -6.73
N ALA A 43 -20.95 -1.46 -6.19
CA ALA A 43 -19.53 -1.27 -5.99
C ALA A 43 -19.20 -1.44 -4.52
N CYS A 44 -18.28 -2.35 -4.21
CA CYS A 44 -17.60 -2.44 -2.93
C CYS A 44 -16.10 -2.51 -3.23
N THR A 45 -15.52 -1.35 -3.49
CA THR A 45 -14.14 -1.22 -3.96
C THR A 45 -13.51 0.05 -3.40
N GLY A 46 -12.26 0.31 -3.75
CA GLY A 46 -11.57 1.53 -3.35
C GLY A 46 -10.13 1.53 -3.83
N VAL A 47 -9.42 2.56 -3.41
CA VAL A 47 -7.97 2.69 -3.62
C VAL A 47 -7.34 3.06 -2.29
N THR A 48 -6.24 2.40 -1.95
CA THR A 48 -5.36 2.80 -0.86
C THR A 48 -4.05 3.31 -1.46
N VAL A 49 -3.58 4.46 -1.00
CA VAL A 49 -2.34 5.08 -1.45
C VAL A 49 -1.37 5.14 -0.29
N ILE A 50 -0.12 4.74 -0.52
CA ILE A 50 0.98 4.85 0.41
C ILE A 50 2.03 5.77 -0.21
N LEU A 51 2.31 6.87 0.47
CA LEU A 51 3.43 7.75 0.17
C LEU A 51 4.61 7.34 1.07
N PRO A 52 5.76 6.92 0.50
CA PRO A 52 6.91 6.50 1.30
C PRO A 52 7.57 7.65 2.06
N TYR A 53 7.41 8.89 1.59
CA TYR A 53 7.89 10.12 2.23
C TYR A 53 7.11 11.34 1.70
N GLU A 54 7.34 12.52 2.28
CA GLU A 54 6.76 13.78 1.80
C GLU A 54 7.59 14.36 0.65
N GLY A 55 6.93 14.98 -0.35
CA GLY A 55 7.63 15.63 -1.46
C GLY A 55 7.45 14.88 -2.79
N ASN A 56 8.38 15.10 -3.72
CA ASN A 56 8.24 14.64 -5.10
C ASN A 56 8.86 13.25 -5.28
N GLN A 57 7.99 12.24 -5.37
CA GLN A 57 8.35 10.83 -5.54
C GLN A 57 9.26 10.55 -6.73
N PHE A 58 9.05 11.26 -7.84
CA PHE A 58 9.80 11.04 -9.07
C PHE A 58 11.22 11.63 -9.00
N ARG A 59 11.36 12.79 -8.35
CA ARG A 59 12.63 13.51 -8.24
C ARG A 59 13.53 12.96 -7.12
N GLU A 60 12.94 12.51 -6.02
CA GLU A 60 13.66 12.17 -4.78
C GLU A 60 13.57 10.68 -4.43
N LYS A 61 13.81 9.82 -5.42
CA LYS A 61 13.56 8.38 -5.35
C LYS A 61 14.16 7.70 -4.12
N VAL A 62 13.46 6.70 -3.58
CA VAL A 62 13.92 5.91 -2.42
C VAL A 62 14.30 4.49 -2.84
N THR A 63 15.26 3.89 -2.14
CA THR A 63 15.64 2.49 -2.39
C THR A 63 14.48 1.55 -2.09
N ALA A 64 14.21 0.62 -3.01
CA ALA A 64 13.11 -0.33 -2.88
C ALA A 64 13.46 -1.70 -3.48
N ALA A 65 12.74 -2.72 -3.01
CA ALA A 65 12.84 -4.08 -3.52
C ALA A 65 11.47 -4.75 -3.49
N SER A 66 11.28 -5.76 -4.34
CA SER A 66 10.07 -6.58 -4.37
C SER A 66 10.44 -8.06 -4.36
N TYR A 67 9.50 -8.90 -3.92
CA TYR A 67 9.62 -10.35 -3.98
C TYR A 67 8.25 -10.97 -4.28
N VAL A 68 8.21 -11.88 -5.25
CA VAL A 68 6.99 -12.59 -5.65
C VAL A 68 7.04 -14.00 -5.09
N LEU A 69 6.33 -14.25 -4.00
CA LEU A 69 6.18 -15.60 -3.44
C LEU A 69 5.31 -16.50 -4.37
N LYS A 70 4.21 -15.95 -4.89
CA LYS A 70 3.34 -16.62 -5.88
C LYS A 70 2.79 -15.59 -6.86
N GLY A 71 3.03 -15.81 -8.15
CA GLY A 71 2.73 -14.86 -9.23
C GLY A 71 1.28 -14.76 -9.70
N PHE A 72 0.29 -15.14 -8.88
CA PHE A 72 -1.13 -15.08 -9.30
C PHE A 72 -1.75 -13.68 -9.07
N GLY A 73 -0.99 -12.62 -9.33
CA GLY A 73 -1.39 -11.22 -9.14
C GLY A 73 -1.13 -10.40 -10.39
N LYS A 74 -1.75 -9.20 -10.49
CA LYS A 74 -1.54 -8.26 -11.60
C LYS A 74 -0.99 -6.98 -10.99
N THR A 75 0.26 -6.66 -11.32
CA THR A 75 1.01 -5.56 -10.73
C THR A 75 1.67 -4.74 -11.83
N THR A 76 1.78 -3.43 -11.65
CA THR A 76 2.55 -2.56 -12.54
C THR A 76 3.80 -2.04 -11.84
N GLY A 77 4.86 -1.75 -12.60
CA GLY A 77 6.09 -1.10 -12.09
C GLY A 77 7.19 -2.02 -11.55
N LEU A 78 6.90 -3.31 -11.28
CA LEU A 78 7.89 -4.20 -10.64
C LEU A 78 9.15 -4.45 -11.48
N VAL A 79 9.06 -4.45 -12.81
CA VAL A 79 10.22 -4.66 -13.70
C VAL A 79 11.27 -3.57 -13.47
N GLN A 80 10.86 -2.30 -13.52
CA GLN A 80 11.77 -1.18 -13.28
C GLN A 80 12.27 -1.13 -11.84
N LEU A 81 11.40 -1.40 -10.86
CA LEU A 81 11.78 -1.44 -9.45
C LEU A 81 12.88 -2.49 -9.21
N ASN A 82 12.77 -3.67 -9.82
CA ASN A 82 13.75 -4.75 -9.68
C ASN A 82 15.06 -4.47 -10.43
N GLU A 83 15.01 -3.73 -11.53
CA GLU A 83 16.18 -3.32 -12.31
C GLU A 83 16.94 -2.19 -11.60
N LEU A 84 16.26 -1.08 -11.30
CA LEU A 84 16.87 0.15 -10.81
C LEU A 84 16.98 0.22 -9.29
N ARG A 85 16.27 -0.66 -8.57
CA ARG A 85 16.24 -0.71 -7.09
C ARG A 85 15.75 0.57 -6.42
N VAL A 86 14.91 1.31 -7.14
CA VAL A 86 14.33 2.57 -6.67
C VAL A 86 12.82 2.57 -6.89
N LEU A 87 12.13 3.27 -5.99
CA LEU A 87 10.72 3.60 -6.09
C LEU A 87 10.60 5.10 -6.39
N GLU A 88 9.88 5.41 -7.45
CA GLU A 88 9.74 6.78 -7.99
C GLU A 88 8.29 7.28 -8.03
N SER A 89 7.38 6.54 -7.39
CA SER A 89 5.95 6.83 -7.37
C SER A 89 5.32 6.43 -6.02
N PRO A 90 4.12 6.93 -5.70
CA PRO A 90 3.31 6.38 -4.63
C PRO A 90 2.99 4.90 -4.88
N ILE A 91 2.82 4.11 -3.82
CA ILE A 91 2.33 2.73 -3.93
C ILE A 91 0.81 2.77 -3.84
N MET A 92 0.14 2.25 -4.86
CA MET A 92 -1.33 2.21 -4.93
C MET A 92 -1.84 0.78 -4.90
N LEU A 93 -2.87 0.54 -4.08
CA LEU A 93 -3.52 -0.75 -3.92
C LEU A 93 -4.99 -0.62 -4.29
N THR A 94 -5.46 -1.45 -5.21
CA THR A 94 -6.85 -1.48 -5.71
C THR A 94 -7.23 -2.91 -6.09
N ASN A 95 -8.45 -3.12 -6.59
CA ASN A 95 -8.89 -4.41 -7.11
C ASN A 95 -8.16 -4.77 -8.42
N THR A 96 -8.21 -6.05 -8.83
CA THR A 96 -7.47 -6.55 -10.00
C THR A 96 -7.77 -5.80 -11.30
N PHE A 97 -9.02 -5.38 -11.53
CA PHE A 97 -9.43 -4.67 -12.73
C PHE A 97 -9.19 -3.16 -12.64
N GLY A 98 -8.95 -2.63 -11.44
CA GLY A 98 -8.60 -1.23 -11.21
C GLY A 98 -7.13 -0.89 -11.47
N VAL A 99 -6.25 -1.89 -11.60
CA VAL A 99 -4.80 -1.69 -11.75
C VAL A 99 -4.45 -0.72 -12.89
N PRO A 100 -4.99 -0.86 -14.12
CA PRO A 100 -4.66 0.07 -15.21
C PRO A 100 -5.13 1.50 -14.96
N ALA A 101 -6.22 1.70 -14.21
CA ALA A 101 -6.78 3.02 -13.92
C ALA A 101 -5.99 3.79 -12.84
N VAL A 102 -5.14 3.10 -12.07
CA VAL A 102 -4.31 3.69 -11.00
C VAL A 102 -2.82 3.53 -11.24
N THR A 103 -2.41 3.17 -12.45
CA THR A 103 -0.99 3.05 -12.84
C THR A 103 -0.46 4.38 -13.34
#